data_AF-R6TZY8-F1
#
_entry.id   AF-R6TZY8-F1
#
_cell.length_a   1.000
_cell.length_b   1.000
_cell.length_c   1.000
_cell.angle_alpha   90.00
_cell.angle_beta   90.00
_cell.angle_gamma   90.00
#
_symmetry.space_group_name_H-M   'P 1'
#
loop_
_entity.id
_entity.type
_entity.pdbx_description
1 polymer ?
#
loop_
_entity_poly.entity_id
_entity_poly.type
_entity_poly.pdbx_seq_one_letter_code
_entity_poly.pdbx_strand_id
1 'polypeptide(L)'
;MLDQTIAHELMHVMDDALQNAENKTGVPYFSLWPGLLPKNVNYYYYYVDQNGFEPSDTSYTVTGEANEDNIYFIDAYSKTFPTEDRARIFEYLFKTENGTLSPSIRGSHLIEKCRALCIILRKVFPSVAAEDSVFWESGLGSIDEGELDVFIARFREYEKNLVGVG
;
A
#
# COMPACT_ATOMS: atom_id res chain seq x y z
N MET A 1 -14.98 13.91 2.37
CA MET A 1 -14.07 14.80 1.61
C MET A 1 -12.92 15.25 2.51
N LEU A 2 -13.16 15.87 3.67
CA LEU A 2 -12.09 16.25 4.60
C LEU A 2 -11.37 15.05 5.24
N ASP A 3 -12.12 14.06 5.76
CA ASP A 3 -11.51 12.93 6.48
C ASP A 3 -10.61 12.06 5.59
N GLN A 4 -10.91 11.95 4.30
CA GLN A 4 -10.03 11.28 3.33
C GLN A 4 -8.74 12.03 3.14
N THR A 5 -8.82 13.34 2.91
CA THR A 5 -7.61 14.17 2.77
C THR A 5 -6.77 14.10 4.05
N ILE A 6 -7.38 14.12 5.23
CA ILE A 6 -6.63 13.99 6.48
C ILE A 6 -5.94 12.62 6.58
N ALA A 7 -6.65 11.53 6.27
CA ALA A 7 -6.05 10.19 6.27
C ALA A 7 -4.91 10.08 5.25
N HIS A 8 -5.11 10.62 4.05
CA HIS A 8 -4.11 10.66 2.98
C HIS A 8 -2.82 11.35 3.44
N GLU A 9 -2.93 12.59 3.91
CA GLU A 9 -1.76 13.37 4.36
C GLU A 9 -1.13 12.79 5.63
N LEU A 10 -1.93 12.21 6.53
CA LEU A 10 -1.40 11.49 7.69
C LEU A 10 -0.53 10.31 7.25
N MET A 11 -0.92 9.58 6.21
CA MET A 11 -0.10 8.50 5.68
C MET A 11 1.23 9.01 5.12
N HIS A 12 1.26 10.17 4.45
CA HIS A 12 2.53 10.76 4.02
C HIS A 12 3.46 11.15 5.19
N VAL A 13 2.90 11.63 6.30
CA VAL A 13 3.69 11.85 7.53
C VAL A 13 4.20 10.52 8.10
N MET A 14 3.38 9.45 8.04
CA MET A 14 3.81 8.13 8.47
C MET A 14 4.88 7.54 7.55
N ASP A 15 4.84 7.80 6.24
CA ASP A 15 5.84 7.39 5.26
C ASP A 15 7.25 7.88 5.63
N ASP A 16 7.39 9.11 6.12
CA ASP A 16 8.67 9.63 6.64
C ASP A 16 9.19 8.80 7.82
N ALA A 17 8.30 8.34 8.71
CA ALA A 17 8.69 7.47 9.81
C ALA A 17 9.07 6.07 9.32
N LEU A 18 8.36 5.53 8.33
CA LEU A 18 8.71 4.24 7.69
C LEU A 18 10.12 4.30 7.08
N GLN A 19 10.41 5.36 6.31
CA GLN A 19 11.70 5.55 5.69
C GLN A 19 12.81 5.73 6.74
N ASN A 20 12.56 6.50 7.80
CA ASN A 20 13.50 6.65 8.90
C ASN A 20 13.76 5.34 9.65
N ALA A 21 12.74 4.50 9.85
CA ALA A 21 12.88 3.19 10.49
C ALA A 21 13.66 2.21 9.61
N GLU A 22 13.40 2.21 8.31
CA GLU A 22 14.15 1.43 7.32
C GLU A 22 15.63 1.83 7.34
N ASN A 23 15.94 3.13 7.26
CA ASN A 23 17.32 3.61 7.31
C ASN A 23 18.08 3.19 8.57
N LYS A 24 17.38 3.02 9.70
CA LYS A 24 17.97 2.62 10.98
C LYS A 24 18.15 1.11 11.12
N THR A 25 17.23 0.33 10.55
CA THR A 25 17.15 -1.13 10.80
C THR A 25 17.60 -1.98 9.62
N GLY A 26 17.63 -1.42 8.40
CA GLY A 26 17.84 -2.15 7.15
C GLY A 26 16.68 -3.04 6.73
N VAL A 27 15.55 -3.00 7.46
CA VAL A 27 14.32 -3.73 7.08
C VAL A 27 13.53 -2.85 6.12
N PRO A 28 13.07 -3.36 4.95
CA PRO A 28 12.52 -2.54 3.87
C PRO A 28 11.06 -2.07 4.13
N TYR A 29 10.81 -1.43 5.27
CA TYR A 29 9.47 -0.98 5.67
C TYR A 29 8.83 0.00 4.69
N PHE A 30 9.63 0.82 4.01
CA PHE A 30 9.19 1.80 3.02
C PHE A 30 9.39 1.28 1.58
N SER A 31 10.53 0.64 1.32
CA SER A 31 10.95 0.25 -0.03
C SER A 31 10.34 -1.05 -0.55
N LEU A 32 9.76 -1.92 0.29
CA LEU A 32 9.24 -3.22 -0.17
C LEU A 32 8.06 -3.13 -1.15
N TRP A 33 7.43 -1.97 -1.22
CA TRP A 33 6.14 -1.74 -1.84
C TRP A 33 6.04 -2.13 -3.33
N PRO A 34 7.04 -1.87 -4.21
CA PRO A 34 7.02 -2.35 -5.59
C PRO A 34 6.98 -3.87 -5.72
N GLY A 35 7.42 -4.62 -4.70
CA GLY A 35 7.30 -6.08 -4.66
C GLY A 35 5.86 -6.58 -4.55
N LEU A 36 4.88 -5.69 -4.30
CA LEU A 36 3.45 -6.00 -4.22
C LEU A 36 2.70 -5.75 -5.55
N LEU A 37 3.41 -5.33 -6.59
CA LEU A 37 2.83 -5.01 -7.91
C LEU A 37 2.60 -6.24 -8.79
N PRO A 38 1.74 -6.13 -9.83
CA PRO A 38 1.73 -7.12 -10.90
C PRO A 38 3.12 -7.24 -11.54
N LYS A 39 3.43 -8.42 -12.09
CA LYS A 39 4.69 -8.63 -12.81
C LYS A 39 4.82 -7.64 -13.97
N ASN A 40 6.01 -7.05 -14.11
CA ASN A 40 6.37 -6.08 -15.17
C ASN A 40 5.58 -4.77 -15.14
N VAL A 41 4.92 -4.45 -14.03
CA VAL A 41 4.25 -3.15 -13.82
C VAL A 41 5.10 -2.33 -12.85
N ASN A 42 5.27 -1.04 -13.14
CA ASN A 42 5.97 -0.08 -12.29
C ASN A 42 5.08 1.15 -12.05
N TYR A 43 5.37 1.89 -10.99
CA TYR A 43 4.82 3.22 -10.78
C TYR A 43 5.28 4.19 -11.87
N TYR A 44 4.48 5.22 -12.12
CA TYR A 44 4.77 6.24 -13.13
C TYR A 44 5.87 7.21 -12.73
N TYR A 45 6.00 7.50 -11.44
CA TYR A 45 6.90 8.51 -10.88
C TYR A 45 6.67 9.93 -11.43
N TYR A 46 5.41 10.24 -11.77
CA TYR A 46 4.96 11.59 -12.10
C TYR A 46 3.49 11.77 -11.69
N TYR A 47 3.10 13.02 -11.39
CA TYR A 47 1.70 13.39 -11.12
C TYR A 47 0.95 13.82 -12.38
N VAL A 48 1.66 14.39 -13.35
CA VAL A 48 1.14 14.79 -14.67
C VAL A 48 2.11 14.33 -15.75
N ASP A 49 1.56 13.91 -16.89
CA ASP A 49 2.35 13.51 -18.05
C ASP A 49 2.99 14.74 -18.74
N GLN A 50 3.74 14.49 -19.82
CA GLN A 50 4.40 15.54 -20.61
C GLN A 50 3.43 16.58 -21.22
N ASN A 51 2.14 16.27 -21.30
CA ASN A 51 1.10 17.15 -21.82
C ASN A 51 0.30 17.85 -20.70
N GLY A 52 0.64 17.60 -19.43
CA GLY A 52 -0.03 18.17 -18.27
C GLY A 52 -1.30 17.42 -17.83
N PHE A 53 -1.50 16.18 -18.28
CA PHE A 53 -2.66 15.37 -17.88
C PHE A 53 -2.30 14.42 -16.74
N GLU A 54 -3.20 14.29 -15.77
CA GLU A 54 -3.10 13.30 -14.70
C GLU A 54 -3.21 11.87 -15.27
N PRO A 55 -2.55 10.87 -14.66
CA PRO A 55 -2.74 9.48 -15.02
C PRO A 55 -4.21 9.06 -14.94
N SER A 56 -4.73 8.53 -16.05
CA SER A 56 -6.12 8.06 -16.15
C SER A 56 -6.23 6.59 -16.53
N ASP A 57 -5.11 5.85 -16.61
CA ASP A 57 -5.10 4.43 -16.95
C ASP A 57 -5.68 3.58 -15.82
N THR A 58 -6.87 3.02 -16.07
CA THR A 58 -7.63 2.20 -15.13
C THR A 58 -7.23 0.72 -15.12
N SER A 59 -6.23 0.29 -15.90
CA SER A 59 -5.74 -1.10 -15.81
C SER A 59 -5.29 -1.44 -14.39
N TYR A 60 -5.63 -2.64 -13.93
CA TYR A 60 -5.39 -3.15 -12.58
C TYR A 60 -6.07 -2.36 -11.44
N THR A 61 -7.04 -1.48 -11.73
CA THR A 61 -7.78 -0.72 -10.71
C THR A 61 -9.16 -1.29 -10.43
N VAL A 62 -9.74 -0.88 -9.30
CA VAL A 62 -11.12 -1.18 -8.89
C VAL A 62 -12.15 -0.89 -9.98
N THR A 63 -11.97 0.17 -10.77
CA THR A 63 -12.96 0.57 -11.79
C THR A 63 -12.63 0.02 -13.18
N GLY A 64 -11.39 -0.40 -13.44
CA GLY A 64 -10.97 -0.93 -14.73
C GLY A 64 -11.02 -2.46 -14.84
N GLU A 65 -11.00 -3.19 -13.73
CA GLU A 65 -10.99 -4.66 -13.74
C GLU A 65 -12.33 -5.25 -13.31
N ALA A 66 -12.84 -6.19 -14.11
CA ALA A 66 -13.99 -7.02 -13.76
C ALA A 66 -13.58 -8.24 -12.90
N ASN A 67 -12.37 -8.76 -13.10
CA ASN A 67 -11.82 -9.85 -12.30
C ASN A 67 -11.10 -9.29 -11.07
N GLU A 68 -11.54 -9.66 -9.87
CA GLU A 68 -10.95 -9.17 -8.63
C GLU A 68 -9.49 -9.59 -8.44
N ASP A 69 -9.06 -10.71 -9.04
CA ASP A 69 -7.66 -11.16 -9.01
C ASP A 69 -6.73 -10.27 -9.86
N ASN A 70 -7.28 -9.35 -10.66
CA ASN A 70 -6.48 -8.36 -11.38
C ASN A 70 -6.44 -7.00 -10.66
N ILE A 71 -7.10 -6.84 -9.50
CA ILE A 71 -7.15 -5.54 -8.81
C ILE A 71 -5.93 -5.40 -7.88
N TYR A 72 -5.03 -4.48 -8.22
CA TYR A 72 -3.84 -4.14 -7.41
C TYR A 72 -3.87 -2.70 -6.88
N PHE A 73 -4.68 -1.83 -7.48
CA PHE A 73 -4.74 -0.41 -7.16
C PHE A 73 -6.19 0.02 -6.90
N ILE A 74 -6.36 1.05 -6.08
CA ILE A 74 -7.68 1.66 -5.89
C ILE A 74 -8.08 2.41 -7.16
N ASP A 75 -7.21 3.27 -7.67
CA ASP A 75 -7.46 4.06 -8.86
C ASP A 75 -6.18 4.37 -9.62
N ALA A 76 -6.30 5.13 -10.71
CA ALA A 76 -5.16 5.51 -11.54
C ALA A 76 -4.17 6.40 -10.78
N TYR A 77 -4.62 7.17 -9.79
CA TYR A 77 -3.76 8.02 -8.98
C TYR A 77 -2.85 7.20 -8.07
N SER A 78 -3.32 6.06 -7.55
CA SER A 78 -2.47 5.08 -6.82
C SER A 78 -1.27 4.58 -7.64
N LYS A 79 -1.23 4.78 -8.95
CA LYS A 79 -0.13 4.32 -9.83
C LYS A 79 0.97 5.38 -10.02
N THR A 80 0.80 6.58 -9.46
CA THR A 80 1.80 7.67 -9.54
C THR A 80 3.07 7.31 -8.77
N PHE A 81 2.98 7.07 -7.45
CA PHE A 81 4.09 6.72 -6.58
C PHE A 81 3.69 5.67 -5.53
N PRO A 82 4.64 4.89 -4.98
CA PRO A 82 4.39 4.00 -3.85
C PRO A 82 3.74 4.69 -2.63
N THR A 83 4.10 5.94 -2.36
CA THR A 83 3.58 6.76 -1.26
C THR A 83 2.10 7.10 -1.49
N GLU A 84 1.73 7.46 -2.71
CA GLU A 84 0.35 7.77 -3.11
C GLU A 84 -0.53 6.53 -3.05
N ASP A 85 0.00 5.39 -3.45
CA ASP A 85 -0.68 4.10 -3.34
C ASP A 85 -1.00 3.73 -1.88
N ARG A 86 -0.01 3.86 -0.98
CA ARG A 86 -0.24 3.66 0.46
C ARG A 86 -1.24 4.66 1.03
N ALA A 87 -1.12 5.94 0.66
CA ALA A 87 -2.04 6.98 1.11
C ALA A 87 -3.47 6.69 0.64
N ARG A 88 -3.65 6.30 -0.63
CA ARG A 88 -4.95 5.86 -1.14
C ARG A 88 -5.48 4.66 -0.36
N ILE A 89 -4.68 3.63 -0.11
CA ILE A 89 -5.12 2.48 0.70
C ILE A 89 -5.55 2.92 2.10
N PHE A 90 -4.75 3.76 2.75
CA PHE A 90 -5.01 4.22 4.09
C PHE A 90 -6.30 5.05 4.18
N GLU A 91 -6.62 5.88 3.18
CA GLU A 91 -7.91 6.60 3.12
C GLU A 91 -9.12 5.68 3.31
N TYR A 92 -9.11 4.51 2.68
CA TYR A 92 -10.23 3.58 2.71
C TYR A 92 -10.18 2.66 3.94
N LEU A 93 -8.99 2.33 4.45
CA LEU A 93 -8.86 1.63 5.74
C LEU A 93 -9.34 2.51 6.90
N PHE A 94 -9.04 3.81 6.87
CA PHE A 94 -9.47 4.78 7.89
C PHE A 94 -10.99 5.02 7.89
N LYS A 95 -11.70 4.55 6.87
CA LYS A 95 -13.16 4.57 6.76
C LYS A 95 -13.82 3.23 7.10
N THR A 96 -13.05 2.26 7.60
CA THR A 96 -13.62 0.97 7.99
C THR A 96 -14.60 1.20 9.13
N GLU A 97 -15.88 0.94 8.86
CA GLU A 97 -16.96 1.08 9.84
C GLU A 97 -17.47 -0.32 10.21
N ASN A 98 -17.63 -0.57 11.51
CA ASN A 98 -18.19 -1.83 12.03
C ASN A 98 -17.51 -3.10 11.49
N GLY A 99 -16.18 -3.07 11.30
CA GLY A 99 -15.42 -4.21 10.80
C GLY A 99 -15.67 -4.58 9.34
N THR A 100 -16.30 -3.69 8.56
CA THR A 100 -16.54 -3.92 7.13
C THR A 100 -15.63 -3.02 6.30
N LEU A 101 -14.79 -3.62 5.46
CA LEU A 101 -13.95 -2.88 4.52
C LEU A 101 -14.79 -2.11 3.51
N SER A 102 -14.27 -0.98 3.04
CA SER A 102 -14.85 -0.28 1.89
C SER A 102 -14.94 -1.23 0.69
N PRO A 103 -15.99 -1.15 -0.16
CA PRO A 103 -16.03 -1.86 -1.44
C PRO A 103 -14.86 -1.54 -2.38
N SER A 104 -14.14 -0.44 -2.13
CA SER A 104 -12.93 -0.07 -2.86
C SER A 104 -11.70 -0.89 -2.43
N ILE A 105 -11.76 -1.59 -1.29
CA ILE A 105 -10.77 -2.56 -0.84
C ILE A 105 -11.35 -3.96 -1.09
N ARG A 106 -11.06 -4.51 -2.27
CA ARG A 106 -11.45 -5.87 -2.66
C ARG A 106 -10.42 -6.47 -3.62
N GLY A 107 -10.52 -7.77 -3.84
CA GLY A 107 -9.48 -8.52 -4.53
C GLY A 107 -8.31 -8.87 -3.62
N SER A 108 -7.70 -10.03 -3.88
CA SER A 108 -6.66 -10.62 -3.04
C SER A 108 -5.43 -9.72 -2.92
N HIS A 109 -4.97 -9.13 -4.03
CA HIS A 109 -3.76 -8.30 -4.05
C HIS A 109 -3.92 -6.97 -3.31
N LEU A 110 -5.08 -6.31 -3.42
CA LEU A 110 -5.32 -5.08 -2.67
C LEU A 110 -5.47 -5.36 -1.15
N ILE A 111 -6.10 -6.48 -0.78
CA ILE A 111 -6.15 -6.94 0.63
C ILE A 111 -4.74 -7.24 1.15
N GLU A 112 -3.88 -7.92 0.38
CA GLU A 112 -2.49 -8.16 0.76
C GLU A 112 -1.74 -6.85 1.04
N LYS A 113 -1.92 -5.81 0.20
CA LYS A 113 -1.30 -4.50 0.42
C LYS A 113 -1.81 -3.82 1.69
N CYS A 114 -3.11 -3.96 1.99
CA CYS A 114 -3.67 -3.47 3.25
C CYS A 114 -3.02 -4.17 4.46
N ARG A 115 -2.89 -5.51 4.41
CA ARG A 115 -2.23 -6.29 5.47
C ARG A 115 -0.77 -5.90 5.63
N ALA A 116 -0.02 -5.80 4.53
CA ALA A 116 1.37 -5.35 4.53
C ALA A 116 1.51 -3.98 5.20
N LEU A 117 0.66 -3.01 4.84
CA LEU A 117 0.67 -1.68 5.45
C LEU A 117 0.42 -1.75 6.96
N CYS A 118 -0.63 -2.45 7.42
CA CYS A 118 -0.93 -2.57 8.84
C CYS A 118 0.20 -3.24 9.64
N ILE A 119 0.81 -4.29 9.10
CA ILE A 119 1.95 -4.96 9.74
C ILE A 119 3.16 -4.01 9.84
N ILE A 120 3.47 -3.30 8.76
CA ILE A 120 4.56 -2.31 8.75
C ILE A 120 4.30 -1.20 9.78
N LEU A 121 3.06 -0.68 9.86
CA LEU A 121 2.69 0.33 10.85
C LEU A 121 2.86 -0.21 12.28
N ARG A 122 2.45 -1.45 12.57
CA ARG A 122 2.72 -2.09 13.88
C ARG A 122 4.23 -2.20 14.16
N LYS A 123 5.06 -2.59 13.18
CA LYS A 123 6.52 -2.66 13.38
C LYS A 123 7.18 -1.31 13.63
N VAL A 124 6.71 -0.26 12.99
CA VAL A 124 7.36 1.07 13.04
C VAL A 124 6.83 1.94 14.18
N PHE A 125 5.56 1.79 14.56
CA PHE A 125 4.93 2.63 15.58
C PHE A 125 4.60 1.83 16.84
N PRO A 126 5.38 2.00 17.94
CA PRO A 126 5.13 1.32 19.20
C PRO A 126 3.72 1.57 19.76
N SER A 127 3.13 2.75 19.50
CA SER A 127 1.76 3.07 19.90
C SER A 127 0.71 2.27 19.15
N VAL A 128 0.99 1.81 17.92
CA VAL A 128 0.10 0.93 17.16
C VAL A 128 0.30 -0.52 17.61
N ALA A 129 1.54 -0.95 17.83
CA ALA A 129 1.85 -2.30 18.33
C ALA A 129 1.29 -2.58 19.73
N ALA A 130 1.19 -1.56 20.58
CA ALA A 130 0.69 -1.71 21.95
C ALA A 130 -0.83 -1.96 22.02
N GLU A 131 -1.57 -1.75 20.92
CA GLU A 131 -3.01 -1.93 20.88
C GLU A 131 -3.38 -3.34 20.41
N ASP A 132 -4.26 -3.99 21.18
CA ASP A 132 -4.84 -5.29 20.82
C ASP A 132 -5.66 -5.20 19.53
N SER A 133 -6.27 -4.04 19.28
CA SER A 133 -7.07 -3.79 18.07
C SER A 133 -6.96 -2.34 17.63
N VAL A 134 -6.77 -2.13 16.34
CA VAL A 134 -6.73 -0.80 15.73
C VAL A 134 -7.86 -0.69 14.72
N PHE A 135 -8.62 0.39 14.75
CA PHE A 135 -9.91 0.43 14.05
C PHE A 135 -9.79 0.25 12.53
N TRP A 136 -8.73 0.77 11.91
CA TRP A 136 -8.48 0.63 10.47
C TRP A 136 -8.07 -0.80 10.06
N GLU A 137 -7.81 -1.70 11.00
CA GLU A 137 -7.53 -3.12 10.76
C GLU A 137 -8.79 -3.99 10.85
N SER A 138 -9.88 -3.46 11.41
CA SER A 138 -11.04 -4.25 11.83
C SER A 138 -11.73 -5.08 10.73
N GLY A 139 -11.57 -4.69 9.47
CA GLY A 139 -12.09 -5.43 8.32
C GLY A 139 -11.13 -6.45 7.69
N LEU A 140 -9.90 -6.57 8.19
CA LEU A 140 -8.86 -7.45 7.63
C LEU A 140 -8.73 -8.81 8.36
N GLY A 141 -9.55 -9.03 9.39
CA GLY A 141 -9.38 -10.18 10.29
C GLY A 141 -8.13 -10.04 11.16
N SER A 142 -7.60 -11.18 11.65
CA SER A 142 -6.37 -11.17 12.46
C SER A 142 -5.18 -10.72 11.61
N ILE A 143 -4.39 -9.78 12.15
CA ILE A 143 -3.11 -9.35 11.57
C ILE A 143 -2.01 -10.27 12.11
N ASP A 144 -1.37 -11.05 11.25
CA ASP A 144 -0.20 -11.85 11.60
C ASP A 144 1.07 -11.10 11.17
N GLU A 145 1.81 -10.57 12.14
CA GLU A 145 3.06 -9.85 11.86
C GLU A 145 4.15 -10.75 11.24
N GLY A 146 4.02 -12.07 11.31
CA GLY A 146 4.90 -13.04 10.64
C GLY A 146 4.80 -13.00 9.12
N GLU A 147 3.70 -12.48 8.55
CA GLU A 147 3.55 -12.30 7.10
C GLU A 147 4.57 -11.31 6.52
N LEU A 148 5.16 -10.44 7.35
CA LEU A 148 6.18 -9.50 6.90
C LEU A 148 7.36 -10.21 6.21
N ASP A 149 7.79 -11.36 6.71
CA ASP A 149 8.90 -12.11 6.12
C ASP A 149 8.58 -12.59 4.70
N VAL A 150 7.31 -12.91 4.42
CA VAL A 150 6.83 -13.27 3.08
C VAL A 150 6.92 -12.07 2.13
N PHE A 151 6.48 -10.90 2.58
CA PHE A 151 6.56 -9.68 1.77
C PHE A 151 8.01 -9.23 1.52
N ILE A 152 8.89 -9.34 2.53
CA ILE A 152 10.32 -9.07 2.38
C ILE A 152 10.95 -10.04 1.39
N ALA A 153 10.62 -11.33 1.45
CA ALA A 153 11.13 -12.32 0.51
C ALA A 153 10.70 -12.01 -0.94
N ARG A 154 9.43 -11.63 -1.14
CA ARG A 154 8.89 -11.20 -2.45
C ARG A 154 9.60 -9.95 -2.98
N PHE A 155 9.83 -8.96 -2.12
CA PHE A 155 10.59 -7.77 -2.50
C PHE A 155 12.04 -8.08 -2.91
N ARG A 156 12.74 -8.95 -2.17
CA ARG A 156 14.09 -9.37 -2.53
C ARG A 156 14.14 -10.11 -3.87
N GLU A 157 13.09 -10.83 -4.24
CA GLU A 157 12.96 -11.43 -5.58
C GLU A 157 12.77 -10.35 -6.65
N TYR A 158 11.91 -9.36 -6.39
CA TYR A 158 11.72 -8.19 -7.25
C TYR A 158 13.06 -7.45 -7.50
N GLU A 159 13.85 -7.17 -6.46
CA GLU A 159 15.15 -6.51 -6.60
C GLU A 159 16.13 -7.32 -7.47
N LYS A 160 16.20 -8.64 -7.28
CA LYS A 160 17.06 -9.51 -8.11
C LYS A 160 16.69 -9.44 -9.59
N ASN A 161 15.39 -9.39 -9.88
CA ASN A 161 14.89 -9.32 -11.24
C ASN A 161 15.18 -7.96 -11.90
N LEU A 162 15.32 -6.87 -11.13
CA LEU A 162 15.79 -5.58 -11.65
C LEU A 162 17.28 -5.60 -12.02
N VAL A 163 18.11 -6.22 -11.17
CA VAL A 163 19.57 -6.27 -11.38
C VAL A 163 19.97 -7.23 -12.51
N GLY A 164 19.19 -8.29 -12.75
CA GLY A 164 19.42 -9.26 -13.84
C GLY A 164 19.10 -8.77 -15.26
N VAL A 165 18.61 -7.53 -15.41
CA VAL A 165 18.27 -6.89 -16.70
C VAL A 165 19.31 -5.84 -17.12
N GLY A 166 20.42 -5.72 -16.38
CA GLY A 166 21.55 -4.82 -16.65
C GLY A 166 22.68 -5.43 -17.47
#